data_AF-A0A2I8A9B9-F1
#
_entry.id   AF-A0A2I8A9B9-F1
#
_cell.length_a   1.000
_cell.length_b   1.000
_cell.length_c   1.000
_cell.angle_alpha   90.00
_cell.angle_beta   90.00
_cell.angle_gamma   90.00
#
_symmetry.space_group_name_H-M   'P 1'
#
loop_
_entity.id
_entity.type
_entity.pdbx_description
1 polymer ?
#
loop_
_entity_poly.entity_id
_entity_poly.type
_entity_poly.pdbx_seq_one_letter_code
_entity_poly.pdbx_strand_id
1 'polypeptide(L)'
;MNVVNYPQVYAVTPSSPINLVGKMGQAVQISIHPPSEYISANRDRIFPDWQHQPQFWVVIVLQRSRYPLVKSSREIEQEKQLLRAKFMRFGCDLAFNLKDRGYLADLVDPRTGYPLFSRPGEIPHNDTAVVKALLNYTVLKNKCCVLVHPTWGTAVYPSIFISTAPPVILELAIKSVALMHGWEEIEQEILVNQF
;
A
#
# COMPACT_ATOMS: atom_id res chain seq x y z
N MET A 1 26.60 40.13 -0.93
CA MET A 1 25.30 39.80 -0.32
C MET A 1 24.85 38.49 -0.92
N ASN A 2 24.96 37.39 -0.17
CA ASN A 2 24.70 36.04 -0.68
C ASN A 2 23.19 35.78 -0.72
N VAL A 3 22.67 35.48 -1.91
CA VAL A 3 21.30 35.05 -2.12
C VAL A 3 21.22 33.58 -1.73
N VAL A 4 20.68 33.31 -0.55
CA VAL A 4 20.43 31.94 -0.07
C VAL A 4 19.23 31.40 -0.84
N ASN A 5 19.50 30.48 -1.77
CA ASN A 5 18.48 29.79 -2.55
C ASN A 5 17.93 28.64 -1.70
N TYR A 6 16.76 28.83 -1.09
CA TYR A 6 16.07 27.74 -0.40
C TYR A 6 15.54 26.75 -1.43
N PRO A 7 15.76 25.43 -1.26
CA PRO A 7 15.14 24.44 -2.14
C PRO A 7 13.62 24.55 -2.00
N GLN A 8 12.95 24.80 -3.13
CA GLN A 8 11.50 24.82 -3.21
C GLN A 8 10.96 23.49 -2.68
N VAL A 9 10.17 23.57 -1.62
CA VAL A 9 9.38 22.45 -1.12
C VAL A 9 8.38 22.11 -2.22
N TYR A 10 8.68 21.07 -3.00
CA TYR A 10 7.70 20.49 -3.92
C TYR A 10 6.53 20.01 -3.06
N ALA A 11 5.43 20.76 -3.09
CA ALA A 11 4.17 20.29 -2.55
C ALA A 11 3.84 19.00 -3.32
N VAL A 12 3.96 17.86 -2.64
CA VAL A 12 3.61 16.56 -3.18
C VAL A 12 2.10 16.58 -3.32
N THR A 13 1.60 16.91 -4.52
CA THR A 13 0.23 16.62 -4.87
C THR A 13 0.02 15.12 -4.71
N PRO A 14 -1.05 14.66 -4.03
CA PRO A 14 -1.34 13.24 -3.95
C PRO A 14 -1.38 12.67 -5.37
N SER A 15 -0.44 11.79 -5.70
CA SER A 15 -0.45 11.12 -7.00
C SER A 15 -1.80 10.40 -7.13
N SER A 16 -2.49 10.59 -8.25
CA SER A 16 -3.72 9.86 -8.54
C SER A 16 -3.47 8.35 -8.35
N PRO A 17 -4.43 7.61 -7.76
CA PRO A 17 -4.23 6.19 -7.52
C PRO A 17 -4.03 5.45 -8.86
N ILE A 18 -3.05 4.55 -8.90
CA ILE A 18 -2.83 3.62 -10.00
C ILE A 18 -3.92 2.55 -9.90
N ASN A 19 -4.80 2.50 -10.90
CA ASN A 19 -5.89 1.51 -10.93
C ASN A 19 -5.51 0.40 -11.92
N LEU A 20 -5.49 -0.83 -11.42
CA LEU A 20 -5.08 -2.01 -12.16
C LEU A 20 -6.19 -3.06 -12.15
N VAL A 21 -6.22 -3.92 -13.16
CA VAL A 21 -7.06 -5.12 -13.17
C VAL A 21 -6.24 -6.36 -13.51
N GLY A 22 -6.41 -7.39 -12.69
CA GLY A 22 -5.85 -8.70 -12.97
C GLY A 22 -6.65 -9.45 -14.03
N LYS A 23 -6.01 -10.39 -14.75
CA LYS A 23 -6.62 -11.24 -15.81
C LYS A 23 -8.01 -11.84 -15.51
N MET A 24 -8.33 -12.07 -14.24
CA MET A 24 -9.62 -12.60 -13.77
C MET A 24 -10.62 -11.50 -13.36
N GLY A 25 -10.43 -10.25 -13.81
CA GLY A 25 -11.27 -9.11 -13.44
C GLY A 25 -11.08 -8.60 -12.00
N GLN A 26 -9.99 -8.98 -11.32
CA GLN A 26 -9.72 -8.51 -9.97
C GLN A 26 -9.16 -7.09 -10.02
N ALA A 27 -9.93 -6.12 -9.52
CA ALA A 27 -9.47 -4.73 -9.39
C ALA A 27 -8.45 -4.60 -8.26
N VAL A 28 -7.41 -3.82 -8.50
CA VAL A 28 -6.37 -3.43 -7.55
C VAL A 28 -6.18 -1.93 -7.65
N GLN A 29 -6.06 -1.26 -6.52
CA GLN A 29 -5.79 0.17 -6.45
C GLN A 29 -4.53 0.38 -5.63
N ILE A 30 -3.56 1.11 -6.19
CA ILE A 30 -2.28 1.40 -5.53
C ILE A 30 -2.12 2.91 -5.41
N SER A 31 -1.66 3.39 -4.26
CA SER A 31 -1.36 4.80 -4.05
C SER A 31 -0.11 4.99 -3.19
N ILE A 32 0.63 6.06 -3.44
CA ILE A 32 1.92 6.36 -2.81
C ILE A 32 1.75 7.61 -1.95
N HIS A 33 2.19 7.54 -0.70
CA HIS A 33 1.99 8.61 0.28
C HIS A 33 3.25 8.83 1.12
N PRO A 34 3.47 10.05 1.64
CA PRO A 34 4.36 10.22 2.78
C PRO A 34 3.82 9.44 4.00
N PRO A 35 4.65 9.14 5.01
CA PRO A 35 4.18 8.45 6.21
C PRO A 35 3.11 9.28 6.93
N SER A 36 2.04 8.61 7.36
CA SER A 36 1.00 9.25 8.16
C SER A 36 1.52 9.68 9.53
N GLU A 37 0.74 10.50 10.24
CA GLU A 37 1.00 10.80 11.64
C GLU A 37 1.05 9.52 12.50
N TYR A 38 0.19 8.53 12.22
CA TYR A 38 0.23 7.23 12.89
C TYR A 38 1.57 6.51 12.71
N ILE A 39 2.09 6.44 11.48
CA ILE A 39 3.39 5.81 11.20
C ILE A 39 4.52 6.62 11.82
N SER A 40 4.45 7.95 11.71
CA SER A 40 5.50 8.83 12.22
C SER A 40 5.61 8.77 13.75
N ALA A 41 4.47 8.76 14.46
CA ALA A 41 4.43 8.69 15.92
C ALA A 41 4.82 7.32 16.49
N ASN A 42 4.72 6.24 15.70
CA ASN A 42 5.00 4.87 16.14
C ASN A 42 6.18 4.22 15.41
N ARG A 43 6.95 5.00 14.63
CA ARG A 43 7.96 4.50 13.69
C ARG A 43 8.92 3.51 14.35
N ASP A 44 9.53 3.90 15.47
CA ASP A 44 10.57 3.11 16.12
C ASP A 44 10.03 1.80 16.70
N ARG A 45 8.74 1.80 17.07
CA ARG A 45 8.06 0.65 17.67
C ARG A 45 7.49 -0.31 16.63
N ILE A 46 7.23 0.15 15.41
CA ILE A 46 6.70 -0.67 14.31
C ILE A 46 7.83 -1.13 13.37
N PHE A 47 8.76 -0.23 13.06
CA PHE A 47 9.81 -0.38 12.06
C PHE A 47 11.18 0.07 12.61
N PRO A 48 11.78 -0.67 13.56
CA PRO A 48 13.02 -0.26 14.24
C PRO A 48 14.19 -0.04 13.27
N ASP A 49 14.27 -0.76 12.16
CA ASP A 49 15.32 -0.59 11.14
C ASP A 49 15.13 0.68 10.27
N TRP A 50 13.97 1.33 10.38
CA TRP A 50 13.60 2.50 9.58
C TRP A 50 13.69 3.81 10.37
N GLN A 51 14.02 3.75 11.68
CA GLN A 51 14.06 4.92 12.57
C GLN A 51 15.00 6.03 12.07
N HIS A 52 16.14 5.66 11.48
CA HIS A 52 17.16 6.60 11.00
C HIS A 52 16.92 7.06 9.55
N GLN A 53 15.88 6.57 8.87
CA GLN A 53 15.61 6.99 7.50
C GLN A 53 15.00 8.39 7.50
N PRO A 54 15.68 9.40 6.91
CA PRO A 54 15.18 10.78 6.95
C PRO A 54 13.87 10.93 6.19
N GLN A 55 13.69 10.12 5.14
CA GLN A 55 12.48 10.08 4.34
C GLN A 55 12.22 8.68 3.80
N PHE A 56 10.97 8.27 3.83
CA PHE A 56 10.47 7.08 3.13
C PHE A 56 9.01 7.31 2.73
N TRP A 57 8.48 6.39 1.94
CA TRP A 57 7.14 6.42 1.37
C TRP A 57 6.38 5.18 1.75
N VAL A 58 5.07 5.35 1.85
CA VAL A 58 4.10 4.30 2.17
C VAL A 58 3.27 4.06 0.93
N VAL A 59 3.32 2.83 0.44
CA VAL A 59 2.54 2.37 -0.69
C VAL A 59 1.38 1.56 -0.13
N ILE A 60 0.16 2.05 -0.36
CA ILE A 60 -1.07 1.34 -0.02
C ILE A 60 -1.48 0.52 -1.24
N VAL A 61 -1.64 -0.79 -1.06
CA VAL A 61 -2.17 -1.70 -2.06
C VAL A 61 -3.53 -2.21 -1.58
N LEU A 62 -4.60 -1.83 -2.29
CA LEU A 62 -5.96 -2.27 -2.02
C LEU A 62 -6.39 -3.28 -3.09
N GLN A 63 -6.72 -4.50 -2.66
CA GLN A 63 -7.21 -5.53 -3.58
C GLN A 63 -8.71 -5.73 -3.38
N ARG A 64 -9.48 -5.71 -4.47
CA ARG A 64 -10.90 -6.06 -4.43
C ARG A 64 -11.05 -7.55 -4.13
N SER A 65 -11.81 -7.84 -3.09
CA SER A 65 -12.20 -9.19 -2.67
C SER A 65 -13.47 -9.64 -3.39
N ARG A 66 -13.62 -10.95 -3.58
CA ARG A 66 -14.88 -11.55 -4.04
C ARG A 66 -16.03 -11.43 -3.03
N TYR A 67 -15.69 -11.33 -1.75
CA TYR A 67 -16.65 -11.31 -0.65
C TYR A 67 -16.47 -10.06 0.23
N PRO A 68 -17.55 -9.50 0.80
CA PRO A 68 -17.46 -8.59 1.93
C PRO A 68 -16.68 -9.22 3.10
N LEU A 69 -15.59 -8.59 3.53
CA LEU A 69 -14.66 -9.16 4.52
C LEU A 69 -15.10 -8.94 5.98
N VAL A 70 -16.41 -8.71 6.21
CA VAL A 70 -16.99 -8.39 7.53
C VAL A 70 -17.08 -9.60 8.45
N LYS A 71 -17.37 -10.77 7.87
CA LYS A 71 -17.60 -12.02 8.61
C LYS A 71 -16.36 -12.92 8.52
N SER A 72 -16.27 -13.90 9.41
CA SER A 72 -15.27 -14.97 9.32
C SER A 72 -15.99 -16.26 8.95
N SER A 73 -15.93 -16.61 7.66
CA SER A 73 -16.35 -17.91 7.12
C SER A 73 -15.14 -18.57 6.46
N ARG A 74 -15.22 -19.87 6.19
CA ARG A 74 -14.13 -20.60 5.53
C ARG A 74 -13.77 -19.99 4.18
N GLU A 75 -14.76 -19.60 3.39
CA GLU A 75 -14.59 -18.99 2.06
C GLU A 75 -13.93 -17.61 2.17
N ILE A 76 -14.32 -16.82 3.18
CA ILE A 76 -13.73 -15.49 3.42
C ILE A 76 -12.27 -15.61 3.87
N GLU A 77 -11.95 -16.55 4.77
CA GLU A 77 -10.56 -16.76 5.21
C GLU A 77 -9.68 -17.31 4.08
N GLN A 78 -10.24 -18.17 3.21
CA GLN A 78 -9.55 -18.62 1.99
C GLN A 78 -9.29 -17.46 1.03
N GLU A 79 -10.28 -16.60 0.78
CA GLU A 79 -10.12 -15.40 -0.04
C GLU A 79 -9.04 -14.47 0.53
N LYS A 80 -9.07 -14.17 1.84
CA LYS A 80 -8.02 -13.37 2.51
C LYS A 80 -6.63 -13.97 2.32
N GLN A 81 -6.49 -15.29 2.46
CA GLN A 81 -5.20 -15.95 2.26
C GLN A 81 -4.73 -15.89 0.80
N LEU A 82 -5.65 -15.96 -0.18
CA LEU A 82 -5.32 -15.79 -1.59
C LEU A 82 -4.89 -14.35 -1.90
N LEU A 83 -5.59 -13.35 -1.37
CA LEU A 83 -5.25 -11.94 -1.52
C LEU A 83 -3.88 -11.63 -0.90
N ARG A 84 -3.68 -12.06 0.34
CA ARG A 84 -2.38 -12.01 1.02
C ARG A 84 -1.28 -12.63 0.19
N ALA A 85 -1.46 -13.86 -0.31
CA ALA A 85 -0.43 -14.54 -1.10
C ALA A 85 -0.08 -13.78 -2.39
N LYS A 86 -1.06 -13.15 -3.05
CA LYS A 86 -0.82 -12.28 -4.22
C LYS A 86 -0.01 -11.04 -3.83
N PHE A 87 -0.39 -10.36 -2.75
CA PHE A 87 0.36 -9.21 -2.25
C PHE A 87 1.79 -9.59 -1.87
N MET A 88 2.00 -10.69 -1.14
CA MET A 88 3.34 -11.12 -0.73
C MET A 88 4.25 -11.39 -1.94
N ARG A 89 3.72 -12.02 -3.00
CA ARG A 89 4.50 -12.25 -4.24
C ARG A 89 4.87 -10.92 -4.92
N PHE A 90 3.87 -10.06 -5.14
CA PHE A 90 4.06 -8.73 -5.73
C PHE A 90 5.06 -7.87 -4.93
N GLY A 91 4.87 -7.80 -3.61
CA GLY A 91 5.69 -6.97 -2.74
C GLY A 91 7.11 -7.50 -2.58
N CYS A 92 7.33 -8.82 -2.61
CA CYS A 92 8.68 -9.38 -2.67
C CYS A 92 9.41 -8.95 -3.96
N ASP A 93 8.79 -9.14 -5.12
CA ASP A 93 9.41 -8.80 -6.40
C ASP A 93 9.65 -7.28 -6.51
N LEU A 94 8.73 -6.46 -6.01
CA LEU A 94 8.90 -5.01 -5.90
C LEU A 94 10.05 -4.64 -4.97
N ALA A 95 10.15 -5.28 -3.81
CA ALA A 95 11.22 -5.00 -2.85
C ALA A 95 12.60 -5.33 -3.44
N PHE A 96 12.75 -6.48 -4.08
CA PHE A 96 14.02 -6.85 -4.72
C PHE A 96 14.35 -5.90 -5.88
N ASN A 97 13.37 -5.56 -6.72
CA ASN A 97 13.57 -4.59 -7.81
C ASN A 97 14.11 -3.23 -7.32
N LEU A 98 13.62 -2.74 -6.17
CA LEU A 98 14.07 -1.48 -5.58
C LEU A 98 15.40 -1.62 -4.84
N LYS A 99 15.62 -2.73 -4.14
CA LYS A 99 16.88 -3.03 -3.43
C LYS A 99 18.06 -3.14 -4.39
N ASP A 100 17.86 -3.75 -5.56
CA ASP A 100 18.88 -3.84 -6.62
C ASP A 100 19.29 -2.46 -7.16
N ARG A 101 18.44 -1.45 -6.97
CA ARG A 101 18.69 -0.03 -7.33
C ARG A 101 19.22 0.80 -6.15
N GLY A 102 19.51 0.17 -5.01
CA GLY A 102 20.05 0.83 -3.82
C GLY A 102 19.00 1.46 -2.89
N TYR A 103 17.70 1.21 -3.10
CA TYR A 103 16.66 1.70 -2.21
C TYR A 103 16.30 0.66 -1.15
N LEU A 104 16.03 1.12 0.08
CA LEU A 104 15.45 0.25 1.10
C LEU A 104 13.98 0.02 0.74
N ALA A 105 13.52 -1.21 0.94
CA ALA A 105 12.17 -1.62 0.63
C ALA A 105 11.73 -2.78 1.53
N ASP A 106 10.48 -2.73 1.99
CA ASP A 106 9.87 -3.81 2.76
C ASP A 106 8.35 -3.84 2.58
N LEU A 107 7.76 -4.98 2.90
CA LEU A 107 6.32 -5.21 2.94
C LEU A 107 5.92 -5.66 4.34
N VAL A 108 4.76 -5.21 4.79
CA VAL A 108 4.14 -5.67 6.03
C VAL A 108 3.29 -6.88 5.69
N ASP A 109 3.50 -8.02 6.37
CA ASP A 109 2.57 -9.15 6.27
C ASP A 109 1.21 -8.72 6.86
N PRO A 110 0.12 -8.57 6.06
CA PRO A 110 -1.15 -8.04 6.56
C PRO A 110 -1.80 -8.90 7.64
N ARG A 111 -1.40 -10.17 7.76
CA ARG A 111 -1.90 -11.09 8.79
C ARG A 111 -1.22 -10.87 10.14
N THR A 112 0.05 -10.49 10.16
CA THR A 112 0.83 -10.39 11.40
C THR A 112 1.13 -8.95 11.80
N GLY A 113 1.10 -8.02 10.84
CA GLY A 113 1.49 -6.63 11.03
C GLY A 113 3.00 -6.42 11.13
N TYR A 114 3.83 -7.42 10.81
CA TYR A 114 5.29 -7.27 10.90
C TYR A 114 5.94 -7.11 9.51
N PRO A 115 7.03 -6.35 9.42
CA PRO A 115 7.85 -6.29 8.21
C PRO A 115 8.37 -7.69 7.83
N LEU A 116 8.54 -7.94 6.54
CA LEU A 116 9.04 -9.22 6.04
C LEU A 116 10.56 -9.32 6.09
N PHE A 117 11.26 -8.23 5.77
CA PHE A 117 12.73 -8.24 5.64
C PHE A 117 13.45 -7.57 6.81
N SER A 118 12.87 -6.52 7.38
CA SER A 118 13.38 -5.82 8.55
C SER A 118 13.04 -6.55 9.85
N ARG A 119 13.74 -6.19 10.92
CA ARG A 119 13.44 -6.69 12.26
C ARG A 119 12.01 -6.33 12.67
N PRO A 120 11.25 -7.26 13.28
CA PRO A 120 9.94 -6.96 13.82
C PRO A 120 10.05 -5.91 14.93
N GLY A 121 9.13 -4.96 14.94
CA GLY A 121 9.00 -3.98 16.00
C GLY A 121 8.39 -4.55 17.30
N GLU A 122 8.31 -3.71 18.32
CA GLU A 122 7.64 -4.01 19.59
C GLU A 122 6.14 -4.25 19.42
N ILE A 123 5.52 -3.56 18.46
CA ILE A 123 4.10 -3.65 18.18
C ILE A 123 3.86 -3.92 16.69
N PRO A 124 2.80 -4.66 16.34
CA PRO A 124 2.44 -4.87 14.95
C PRO A 124 1.92 -3.58 14.32
N HIS A 125 2.24 -3.41 13.05
CA HIS A 125 1.62 -2.44 12.16
C HIS A 125 0.14 -2.72 11.97
N ASN A 126 -0.66 -1.66 11.82
CA ASN A 126 -2.08 -1.76 11.51
C ASN A 126 -2.40 -1.11 10.14
N ASP A 127 -2.57 -1.94 9.12
CA ASP A 127 -2.87 -1.49 7.75
C ASP A 127 -4.14 -0.63 7.70
N THR A 128 -5.18 -1.01 8.45
CA THR A 128 -6.46 -0.27 8.45
C THR A 128 -6.35 1.10 9.11
N ALA A 129 -5.48 1.24 10.12
CA ALA A 129 -5.17 2.53 10.73
C ALA A 129 -4.42 3.44 9.75
N VAL A 130 -3.48 2.89 8.98
CA VAL A 130 -2.77 3.63 7.93
C VAL A 130 -3.71 4.10 6.85
N VAL A 131 -4.53 3.20 6.31
CA VAL A 131 -5.49 3.57 5.25
C VAL A 131 -6.48 4.62 5.74
N LYS A 132 -6.96 4.50 6.99
CA LYS A 132 -7.79 5.53 7.60
C LYS A 132 -7.06 6.87 7.68
N ALA A 133 -5.80 6.88 8.13
CA ALA A 133 -5.04 8.11 8.33
C ALA A 133 -4.65 8.80 7.00
N LEU A 134 -4.39 8.03 5.93
CA LEU A 134 -3.92 8.57 4.64
C LEU A 134 -5.04 8.82 3.63
N LEU A 135 -6.05 7.93 3.58
CA LEU A 135 -7.14 8.00 2.60
C LEU A 135 -8.48 8.44 3.19
N ASN A 136 -8.55 8.63 4.51
CA ASN A 136 -9.78 8.98 5.23
C ASN A 136 -10.94 7.98 5.02
N TYR A 137 -10.62 6.71 4.77
CA TYR A 137 -11.62 5.67 4.60
C TYR A 137 -12.26 5.26 5.92
N THR A 138 -13.53 4.85 5.85
CA THR A 138 -14.26 4.40 7.03
C THR A 138 -13.74 3.04 7.48
N VAL A 139 -13.56 2.86 8.80
CA VAL A 139 -13.19 1.57 9.40
C VAL A 139 -14.27 1.14 10.38
N LEU A 140 -14.86 -0.02 10.13
CA LEU A 140 -15.83 -0.65 11.01
C LEU A 140 -15.09 -1.38 12.13
N LYS A 141 -15.30 -0.94 13.37
CA LYS A 141 -14.74 -1.58 14.56
C LYS A 141 -15.46 -2.91 14.84
N ASN A 142 -14.92 -3.99 14.29
CA ASN A 142 -15.22 -5.36 14.69
C ASN A 142 -13.91 -6.06 15.13
N LYS A 143 -13.93 -7.38 15.34
CA LYS A 143 -12.73 -8.14 15.75
C LYS A 143 -11.54 -8.01 14.79
N CYS A 144 -11.75 -7.62 13.52
CA CYS A 144 -10.72 -7.54 12.48
C CYS A 144 -10.57 -6.14 11.85
N CYS A 145 -11.22 -5.09 12.39
CA CYS A 145 -11.20 -3.71 11.87
C CYS A 145 -11.37 -3.63 10.35
N VAL A 146 -12.60 -3.70 9.86
CA VAL A 146 -12.87 -3.83 8.42
C VAL A 146 -12.92 -2.47 7.74
N LEU A 147 -12.11 -2.29 6.70
CA LEU A 147 -12.08 -1.11 5.85
C LEU A 147 -13.32 -1.04 4.94
N VAL A 148 -13.84 0.16 4.71
CA VAL A 148 -14.92 0.45 3.75
C VAL A 148 -14.35 1.30 2.62
N HIS A 149 -14.11 0.68 1.47
CA HIS A 149 -13.72 1.35 0.24
C HIS A 149 -14.92 2.09 -0.38
N PRO A 150 -14.76 3.30 -0.93
CA PRO A 150 -15.85 4.08 -1.53
C PRO A 150 -16.65 3.32 -2.61
N THR A 151 -15.97 2.51 -3.42
CA THR A 151 -16.58 1.76 -4.54
C THR A 151 -16.79 0.28 -4.25
N TRP A 152 -15.99 -0.33 -3.35
CA TRP A 152 -16.01 -1.79 -3.13
C TRP A 152 -16.67 -2.16 -1.81
N GLY A 153 -17.12 -1.17 -1.04
CA GLY A 153 -17.63 -1.36 0.32
C GLY A 153 -16.60 -2.10 1.17
N THR A 154 -17.05 -3.13 1.88
CA THR A 154 -16.20 -3.95 2.75
C THR A 154 -15.51 -5.11 2.02
N ALA A 155 -15.63 -5.19 0.69
CA ALA A 155 -14.95 -6.19 -0.13
C ALA A 155 -13.56 -5.69 -0.58
N VAL A 156 -12.76 -5.23 0.37
CA VAL A 156 -11.42 -4.68 0.13
C VAL A 156 -10.41 -5.26 1.12
N TYR A 157 -9.27 -5.70 0.61
CA TYR A 157 -8.16 -6.20 1.41
C TYR A 157 -6.98 -5.20 1.32
N PRO A 158 -6.66 -4.49 2.41
CA PRO A 158 -5.55 -3.55 2.44
C PRO A 158 -4.22 -4.26 2.68
N SER A 159 -3.14 -3.71 2.14
CA SER A 159 -1.77 -4.17 2.38
C SER A 159 -0.80 -3.00 2.24
N ILE A 160 0.29 -3.03 3.01
CA ILE A 160 1.23 -1.91 3.12
C ILE A 160 2.64 -2.32 2.71
N PHE A 161 3.24 -1.50 1.87
CA PHE A 161 4.63 -1.58 1.46
C PHE A 161 5.32 -0.24 1.78
N ILE A 162 6.60 -0.29 2.15
CA ILE A 162 7.40 0.89 2.51
C ILE A 162 8.71 0.91 1.74
N SER A 163 9.16 2.10 1.34
CA SER A 163 10.45 2.24 0.65
C SER A 163 11.04 3.65 0.76
N THR A 164 12.37 3.76 0.72
CA THR A 164 13.07 5.03 0.57
C THR A 164 13.13 5.55 -0.87
N ALA A 165 12.67 4.75 -1.85
CA ALA A 165 12.62 5.16 -3.24
C ALA A 165 11.69 6.37 -3.46
N PRO A 166 12.09 7.39 -4.23
CA PRO A 166 11.23 8.52 -4.56
C PRO A 166 9.92 8.08 -5.27
N PRO A 167 8.82 8.86 -5.19
CA PRO A 167 7.52 8.45 -5.73
C PRO A 167 7.55 8.10 -7.21
N VAL A 168 8.30 8.85 -8.02
CA VAL A 168 8.44 8.60 -9.46
C VAL A 168 9.09 7.23 -9.72
N ILE A 169 10.10 6.87 -8.93
CA ILE A 169 10.76 5.56 -9.05
C ILE A 169 9.83 4.45 -8.57
N LEU A 170 9.09 4.69 -7.47
CA LEU A 170 8.10 3.74 -6.97
C LEU A 170 7.00 3.49 -7.98
N GLU A 171 6.43 4.53 -8.58
CA GLU A 171 5.38 4.39 -9.60
C GLU A 171 5.85 3.55 -10.78
N LEU A 172 7.04 3.84 -11.32
CA LEU A 172 7.63 3.08 -12.43
C LEU A 172 7.87 1.60 -12.05
N ALA A 173 8.42 1.36 -10.86
CA ALA A 173 8.66 0.01 -10.37
C ALA A 173 7.34 -0.76 -10.12
N ILE A 174 6.34 -0.11 -9.52
CA ILE A 174 5.00 -0.66 -9.29
C ILE A 174 4.36 -1.06 -10.62
N LYS A 175 4.36 -0.18 -11.63
CA LYS A 175 3.79 -0.46 -12.95
C LYS A 175 4.50 -1.63 -13.64
N SER A 176 5.84 -1.64 -13.61
CA SER A 176 6.63 -2.72 -14.19
C SER A 176 6.37 -4.06 -13.51
N VAL A 177 6.34 -4.10 -12.18
CA VAL A 177 6.14 -5.34 -11.41
C VAL A 177 4.70 -5.82 -11.50
N ALA A 178 3.72 -4.91 -11.43
CA ALA A 178 2.31 -5.21 -11.61
C ALA A 178 2.04 -5.99 -12.91
N LEU A 179 2.65 -5.55 -14.02
CA LEU A 179 2.51 -6.23 -15.31
C LEU A 179 3.02 -7.68 -15.26
N MET A 180 4.14 -7.94 -14.57
CA MET A 180 4.66 -9.31 -14.38
C MET A 180 3.70 -10.20 -13.58
N HIS A 181 2.91 -9.61 -12.68
CA HIS A 181 1.85 -10.32 -11.94
C HIS A 181 0.50 -10.36 -12.67
N GLY A 182 0.46 -9.92 -13.93
CA GLY A 182 -0.75 -9.91 -14.75
C GLY A 182 -1.80 -8.91 -14.28
N TRP A 183 -1.36 -7.82 -13.63
CA TRP A 183 -2.16 -6.63 -13.36
C TRP A 183 -1.89 -5.59 -14.44
N GLU A 184 -2.93 -5.20 -15.16
CA GLU A 184 -2.87 -4.25 -16.27
C GLU A 184 -3.52 -2.93 -15.83
N GLU A 185 -2.92 -1.79 -16.21
CA GLU A 185 -3.44 -0.46 -15.86
C GLU A 185 -4.71 -0.16 -16.66
N ILE A 186 -5.71 0.41 -15.98
CA ILE A 186 -6.92 0.90 -16.63
C ILE A 186 -6.79 2.41 -16.78
N GLU A 187 -6.74 2.88 -18.02
CA GLU A 187 -6.86 4.31 -18.32
C GLU A 187 -8.26 4.81 -17.94
N GLN A 188 -8.34 5.97 -17.27
CA GLN A 188 -9.60 6.55 -16.76
C GLN A 188 -10.60 6.95 -17.86
N GLU A 189 -10.30 6.77 -19.16
CA GLU A 189 -11.13 7.21 -20.28
C GLU A 189 -12.44 6.43 -20.48
N ILE A 190 -12.68 5.31 -19.79
CA ILE A 190 -13.91 4.51 -19.99
C ILE A 190 -15.11 5.01 -19.15
N LEU A 191 -14.91 5.93 -18.19
CA LEU A 191 -16.01 6.44 -17.33
C LEU A 191 -16.79 7.64 -17.90
N VAL A 192 -16.39 8.20 -19.05
CA VAL A 192 -17.06 9.38 -19.64
C VAL A 192 -18.09 9.02 -20.72
N ASN A 193 -18.11 7.78 -21.23
CA ASN A 193 -18.97 7.39 -22.36
C ASN A 193 -20.20 6.54 -21.98
N GLN A 194 -20.74 6.70 -20.76
CA GLN A 194 -22.04 6.10 -20.38
C GLN A 194 -22.98 7.09 -19.68
N PHE A 195 -22.99 8.35 -20.16
CA PHE A 195 -24.12 9.26 -19.96
C PHE A 195 -24.84 9.48 -21.28
#